data_AF-A0A6J5DP93-F1
#
_entry.id   AF-A0A6J5DP93-F1
#
_cell.length_a   1.000
_cell.length_b   1.000
_cell.length_c   1.000
_cell.angle_alpha   90.00
_cell.angle_beta   90.00
_cell.angle_gamma   90.00
#
_symmetry.space_group_name_H-M   'P 1'
#
loop_
_entity.id
_entity.type
_entity.pdbx_description
1 polymer ?
#
loop_
_entity_poly.entity_id
_entity_poly.type
_entity_poly.pdbx_seq_one_letter_code
_entity_poly.pdbx_strand_id
1 'polypeptide(L)' 'MKPAQFRDIQADLGWTHAQTAAALGLSVVSVKRIATDTQVITDQTARMLIALLLVHKEGLAKKYAKLVDKYHGDTTMESR' A
#
# COMPACT_ATOMS: atom_id res chain seq x y z
N MET A 1 -13.39 -4.71 -2.15
CA MET A 1 -12.45 -5.83 -1.95
C MET A 1 -12.84 -6.57 -0.68
N LYS A 2 -12.79 -7.91 -0.66
CA LYS A 2 -13.03 -8.70 0.56
C LYS A 2 -11.75 -8.79 1.42
N PRO A 3 -11.84 -8.84 2.75
CA PRO A 3 -10.68 -9.03 3.63
C PRO A 3 -9.80 -10.24 3.33
N ALA A 4 -10.37 -11.34 2.83
CA ALA A 4 -9.59 -12.47 2.35
C ALA A 4 -8.62 -12.07 1.21
N GLN A 5 -9.14 -11.35 0.20
CA GLN A 5 -8.33 -10.86 -0.93
C GLN A 5 -7.24 -9.88 -0.47
N PHE A 6 -7.51 -9.08 0.56
CA PHE A 6 -6.48 -8.22 1.16
C PHE A 6 -5.33 -9.04 1.76
N ARG A 7 -5.66 -10.09 2.53
CA ARG A 7 -4.64 -10.99 3.11
C ARG A 7 -3.85 -11.71 2.03
N ASP A 8 -4.51 -12.16 0.97
CA ASP A 8 -3.86 -12.83 -0.16
C ASP A 8 -2.85 -11.90 -0.82
N ILE A 9 -3.23 -10.66 -1.15
CA ILE A 9 -2.30 -9.69 -1.75
C ILE A 9 -1.16 -9.33 -0.79
N GLN A 10 -1.45 -9.17 0.51
CA GLN A 10 -0.41 -8.92 1.51
C GLN A 10 0.60 -10.08 1.57
N ALA A 11 0.13 -11.32 1.50
CA ALA A 11 0.95 -12.52 1.47
C ALA A 11 1.77 -12.61 0.17
N ASP A 12 1.16 -12.32 -0.98
CA ASP A 12 1.83 -12.28 -2.27
C ASP A 12 2.99 -11.28 -2.25
N LEU A 13 2.77 -10.10 -1.70
CA LEU A 13 3.80 -9.06 -1.51
C LEU A 13 4.87 -9.46 -0.50
N GLY A 14 4.62 -10.48 0.34
CA GLY A 14 5.52 -10.90 1.42
C GLY A 14 5.64 -9.85 2.53
N TRP A 15 4.61 -9.02 2.73
CA TRP A 15 4.67 -7.88 3.64
C TRP A 15 4.09 -8.19 5.02
N THR A 16 4.75 -7.64 6.05
CA THR A 16 4.21 -7.55 7.40
C THR A 16 3.07 -6.53 7.47
N HIS A 17 2.26 -6.58 8.54
CA HIS A 17 1.25 -5.55 8.78
C HIS A 17 1.84 -4.15 8.88
N ALA A 18 3.06 -4.01 9.43
CA ALA A 18 3.75 -2.73 9.55
C ALA A 18 4.15 -2.14 8.20
N GLN A 19 4.72 -2.98 7.32
CA GLN A 19 5.07 -2.55 5.95
C GLN A 19 3.82 -2.19 5.15
N THR A 20 2.76 -2.98 5.27
CA THR A 20 1.47 -2.73 4.61
C THR A 20 0.86 -1.42 5.11
N ALA A 21 0.93 -1.15 6.41
CA ALA A 21 0.46 0.10 7.00
C ALA A 21 1.23 1.31 6.47
N ALA A 22 2.55 1.23 6.43
CA ALA A 22 3.41 2.28 5.88
C ALA A 22 3.12 2.55 4.40
N ALA A 23 3.02 1.50 3.58
CA ALA A 23 2.76 1.61 2.15
C ALA A 23 1.37 2.18 1.83
N LEU A 24 0.38 1.93 2.68
CA LEU A 24 -0.99 2.39 2.48
C LEU A 24 -1.32 3.71 3.20
N GLY A 25 -0.38 4.28 3.96
CA GLY A 25 -0.65 5.46 4.80
C GLY A 25 -1.71 5.19 5.88
N LEU A 26 -1.76 3.97 6.41
CA LEU A 26 -2.72 3.54 7.42
C LEU A 26 -2.01 3.26 8.76
N SER A 27 -2.78 3.20 9.84
CA SER A 27 -2.26 2.66 11.10
C SER A 27 -2.13 1.13 11.04
N VAL A 28 -1.16 0.57 11.76
CA VAL A 28 -1.00 -0.90 11.90
C VAL A 28 -2.27 -1.54 12.49
N VAL A 29 -2.96 -0.83 13.39
CA VAL A 29 -4.22 -1.28 13.97
C VAL A 29 -5.31 -1.38 12.91
N SER A 30 -5.44 -0.40 12.03
CA SER A 30 -6.39 -0.44 10.91
C SER A 30 -6.11 -1.60 9.96
N VAL A 31 -4.83 -1.85 9.64
CA VAL A 31 -4.44 -3.01 8.82
C VAL A 31 -4.81 -4.32 9.49
N LYS A 32 -4.54 -4.48 10.80
CA LYS A 32 -4.97 -5.67 11.56
C LYS A 32 -6.48 -5.84 11.53
N ARG A 33 -7.25 -4.77 11.74
CA ARG A 33 -8.72 -4.81 11.72
C ARG A 33 -9.26 -5.25 10.36
N ILE A 34 -8.72 -4.68 9.29
CA ILE A 34 -9.02 -5.11 7.91
C ILE A 34 -8.70 -6.60 7.74
N ALA A 35 -7.51 -7.04 8.13
CA ALA A 35 -7.10 -8.44 8.00
C ALA A 35 -7.99 -9.40 8.81
N THR A 36 -8.61 -8.95 9.89
CA THR A 36 -9.56 -9.72 10.72
C THR A 36 -11.03 -9.52 10.39
N ASP A 37 -11.37 -8.87 9.27
CA ASP A 37 -12.77 -8.60 8.86
C ASP A 37 -13.56 -7.75 9.86
N THR A 38 -12.86 -6.95 10.68
CA THR A 38 -13.48 -6.02 11.64
C THR A 38 -13.50 -4.58 11.14
N GLN A 39 -12.95 -4.33 9.95
CA GLN A 39 -12.99 -3.04 9.28
C GLN A 39 -13.14 -3.21 7.76
N VAL A 40 -14.04 -2.42 7.18
CA VAL A 40 -14.28 -2.40 5.73
C VAL A 40 -13.09 -1.78 5.00
N ILE A 41 -12.73 -2.37 3.87
CA ILE A 41 -11.70 -1.84 2.97
C ILE A 41 -12.33 -0.75 2.10
N THR A 42 -11.78 0.46 2.15
CA THR A 42 -12.21 1.54 1.25
C THR A 42 -11.75 1.26 -0.17
N ASP A 43 -12.47 1.81 -1.15
CA ASP A 43 -12.10 1.68 -2.56
C ASP A 43 -10.71 2.26 -2.85
N GLN A 44 -10.33 3.35 -2.19
CA GLN A 44 -9.00 3.93 -2.33
C GLN A 44 -7.91 2.97 -1.85
N THR A 45 -8.07 2.37 -0.66
CA THR A 45 -7.13 1.38 -0.12
C THR A 45 -7.04 0.16 -1.03
N ALA A 46 -8.17 -0.34 -1.53
CA ALA A 46 -8.20 -1.46 -2.47
C ALA A 46 -7.43 -1.16 -3.76
N ARG A 47 -7.66 0.01 -4.37
CA ARG A 47 -6.97 0.43 -5.60
C ARG A 47 -5.46 0.58 -5.36
N MET A 48 -5.08 1.20 -4.25
CA MET A 48 -3.67 1.41 -3.92
C MET A 48 -2.94 0.08 -3.69
N LEU A 49 -3.56 -0.87 -2.99
CA LEU A 49 -2.97 -2.19 -2.77
C LEU A 49 -2.77 -2.98 -4.07
N ILE A 50 -3.74 -2.94 -5.00
CA ILE A 50 -3.61 -3.55 -6.33
C ILE A 50 -2.50 -2.89 -7.14
N ALA A 51 -2.41 -1.55 -7.10
CA ALA A 51 -1.34 -0.82 -7.77
C ALA A 51 0.05 -1.24 -7.24
N LEU A 52 0.19 -1.38 -5.92
CA LEU A 52 1.43 -1.86 -5.30
C LEU A 52 1.76 -3.30 -5.72
N LEU A 53 0.77 -4.19 -5.81
CA LEU A 53 0.98 -5.53 -6.34
C LEU A 53 1.57 -5.52 -7.75
N LEU A 54 0.98 -4.74 -8.67
CA LEU A 54 1.50 -4.57 -10.02
C LEU A 54 2.93 -4.00 -10.02
N VAL A 55 3.19 -3.00 -9.16
CA VAL A 55 4.53 -2.38 -9.07
C VAL A 55 5.59 -3.38 -8.62
N HIS A 56 5.30 -4.17 -7.59
CA HIS A 56 6.27 -5.05 -6.96
C HIS A 56 6.41 -6.42 -7.63
N LYS A 57 5.34 -6.95 -8.26
CA LYS A 57 5.37 -8.28 -8.89
C LYS A 57 5.53 -8.25 -10.40
N GLU A 58 4.94 -7.29 -11.10
CA GLU A 58 5.05 -7.16 -12.57
C GLU A 58 6.28 -6.35 -13.01
N GLY A 59 7.23 -6.08 -12.10
CA GLY A 59 8.48 -5.41 -12.42
C GLY A 59 8.33 -3.92 -12.78
N LEU A 60 7.18 -3.29 -12.50
CA LEU A 60 6.94 -1.87 -12.78
C LEU A 60 7.63 -0.93 -11.77
N ALA A 61 8.38 -1.47 -10.80
CA ALA A 61 9.14 -0.74 -9.78
C ALA A 61 9.97 0.43 -10.35
N LYS A 62 10.69 0.22 -11.47
CA LYS A 62 11.50 1.30 -12.09
C LYS A 62 10.65 2.45 -12.64
N LYS A 63 9.46 2.15 -13.18
CA LYS A 63 8.53 3.17 -13.70
C LYS A 63 7.86 3.91 -12.54
N TYR A 64 7.49 3.17 -11.49
CA TYR A 64 6.94 3.74 -10.26
C TYR A 64 7.93 4.70 -9.59
N ALA A 65 9.19 4.30 -9.36
CA ALA A 65 10.20 5.17 -8.76
C ALA A 65 10.36 6.50 -9.52
N LYS A 66 10.46 6.45 -10.85
CA LYS A 66 10.51 7.66 -11.70
C LYS A 66 9.28 8.55 -11.55
N LEU A 67 8.10 7.98 -11.40
CA LEU A 67 6.86 8.74 -11.20
C LEU A 67 6.83 9.35 -9.80
N VAL A 68 7.26 8.61 -8.78
CA VAL A 68 7.40 9.14 -7.41
C VAL A 68 8.38 10.32 -7.41
N ASP A 69 9.57 10.18 -8.00
CA ASP A 69 10.54 11.28 -8.08
C ASP A 69 9.95 12.49 -8.82
N LYS A 70 9.21 12.28 -9.93
CA LYS A 70 8.61 13.36 -10.70
C LYS A 70 7.50 14.12 -9.95
N TYR A 71 6.68 13.42 -9.16
CA TYR A 71 5.48 14.00 -8.54
C TYR A 71 5.63 14.25 -7.04
N HIS A 72 6.67 13.70 -6.40
CA HIS A 72 6.96 13.85 -4.98
C HIS A 72 8.41 14.32 -4.70
N GLY A 73 9.30 14.33 -5.69
CA GLY A 73 10.69 14.78 -5.52
C GLY A 73 10.83 16.27 -5.19
N ASP A 74 9.85 17.09 -5.56
CA ASP A 74 9.77 18.52 -5.20
C ASP A 74 9.15 18.77 -3.82
N THR A 75 8.84 17.72 -3.04
CA THR A 75 8.39 17.87 -1.65
C THR A 75 9.59 18.13 -0.74
N THR A 76 10.30 19.24 -0.97
CA THR A 76 11.18 19.80 0.06
C THR A 76 10.29 20.19 1.23
N MET A 77 10.36 19.42 2.32
CA MET A 77 9.92 19.92 3.61
C MET A 77 10.84 21.10 3.95
N GLU A 78 10.44 22.31 3.57
CA GLU A 78 10.97 23.55 4.14
C GLU A 78 10.72 23.47 5.64
N SER A 79 11.73 22.95 6.33
CA SER A 79 11.81 22.91 7.77
C SER A 79 12.04 24.36 8.19
N ARG A 80 11.00 24.99 8.74
CA ARG A 80 11.13 26.25 9.47
C ARG A 80 11.85 26.02 10.79
#